data_AF-A0A1I4ZRG5-F1
#
_entry.id   AF-A0A1I4ZRG5-F1
#
_cell.length_a   1.000
_cell.length_b   1.000
_cell.length_c   1.000
_cell.angle_alpha   90.00
_cell.angle_beta   90.00
_cell.angle_gamma   90.00
#
_symmetry.space_group_name_H-M   'P 1'
#
loop_
_entity.id
_entity.type
_entity.pdbx_description
1 polymer ?
#
loop_
_entity_poly.entity_id
_entity_poly.type
_entity_poly.pdbx_seq_one_letter_code
_entity_poly.pdbx_strand_id
1 'polypeptide(L)'
;MECEAPGVPPVLALERGTASILADALAHDLARHIPAIRSLDFVFVGALYDQAQLLRPGWPLHAALAEALDRLPRSPQGAHVIALGAHEGRLPTADLEPDRALLGSPMLVLPWLLSGPTAALEEVAPRLERELLEQGLIGAELALALGEAFGIKTAHARHLTTLDLCALACAQYEHAGLGGLWQMIEAALLEPDQAQTATLEDGSTLHYEAGDVYSDATDRGRLAQFRAILGAHGLSLRERTAAH
;
A
#
# COMPACT_ATOMS: atom_id res chain seq x y z
N MET A 1 -6.00 2.53 7.37
CA MET A 1 -6.56 2.52 8.74
C MET A 1 -5.56 3.18 9.66
N GLU A 2 -5.99 4.19 10.40
CA GLU A 2 -5.18 4.79 11.46
C GLU A 2 -5.58 4.16 12.79
N CYS A 3 -4.60 3.55 13.46
CA CYS A 3 -4.74 2.87 14.73
C CYS A 3 -4.61 3.87 15.88
N GLU A 4 -5.46 3.76 16.90
CA GLU A 4 -5.35 4.61 18.11
C GLU A 4 -4.01 4.39 18.85
N ALA A 5 -3.49 3.17 18.78
CA ALA A 5 -2.21 2.80 19.36
C ALA A 5 -1.37 2.02 18.33
N PRO A 6 -0.10 2.42 18.10
CA PRO A 6 0.81 1.64 17.27
C PRO A 6 1.12 0.29 17.92
N GLY A 7 1.32 -0.73 17.09
CA GLY A 7 1.62 -2.08 17.55
C GLY A 7 1.36 -3.12 16.45
N VAL A 8 1.87 -4.34 16.68
CA VAL A 8 1.59 -5.46 15.77
C VAL A 8 0.15 -5.92 16.01
N PRO A 9 -0.71 -5.95 14.97
CA PRO A 9 -2.09 -6.41 15.12
C PRO A 9 -2.15 -7.86 15.62
N PRO A 10 -3.09 -8.21 16.52
CA PRO A 10 -3.28 -9.59 16.97
C PRO A 10 -3.60 -10.55 15.83
N VAL A 11 -4.38 -10.09 14.85
CA VAL A 11 -4.72 -10.84 13.64
C VAL A 11 -4.13 -10.09 12.44
N LEU A 12 -3.31 -10.76 11.64
CA LEU A 12 -2.68 -10.16 10.45
C LEU A 12 -3.44 -10.50 9.17
N ALA A 13 -3.95 -11.72 9.07
CA ALA A 13 -4.71 -12.20 7.93
C ALA A 13 -6.00 -12.86 8.44
N LEU A 14 -7.11 -12.55 7.79
CA LEU A 14 -8.44 -13.03 8.10
C LEU A 14 -8.69 -14.35 7.38
N GLU A 15 -9.35 -15.28 8.07
CA GLU A 15 -9.85 -16.50 7.43
C GLU A 15 -10.87 -16.16 6.32
N ARG A 16 -10.94 -17.01 5.30
CA ARG A 16 -11.77 -16.83 4.08
C ARG A 16 -13.19 -16.32 4.34
N GLY A 17 -13.88 -16.86 5.35
CA GLY A 17 -15.25 -16.46 5.68
C GLY A 17 -15.35 -14.99 6.10
N THR A 18 -14.50 -14.56 7.04
CA THR A 18 -14.46 -13.18 7.52
C THR A 18 -13.99 -12.22 6.43
N ALA A 19 -12.98 -12.63 5.64
CA ALA A 19 -12.51 -11.84 4.51
C ALA A 19 -13.63 -11.60 3.47
N SER A 20 -14.46 -12.61 3.19
CA SER A 20 -15.59 -12.49 2.26
C SER A 20 -16.63 -11.47 2.74
N ILE A 21 -17.01 -11.54 4.02
CA ILE A 21 -18.00 -10.61 4.60
C ILE A 21 -17.50 -9.16 4.53
N LEU A 22 -16.22 -8.94 4.85
CA LEU A 22 -15.64 -7.60 4.80
C LEU A 22 -15.41 -7.10 3.38
N ALA A 23 -15.10 -7.98 2.42
CA ALA A 23 -15.01 -7.60 1.02
C ALA A 23 -16.34 -7.03 0.50
N ASP A 24 -17.47 -7.69 0.81
CA ASP A 24 -18.80 -7.22 0.43
C ASP A 24 -19.11 -5.85 1.07
N ALA A 25 -18.76 -5.68 2.34
CA ALA A 25 -18.97 -4.41 3.05
C ALA A 25 -18.10 -3.28 2.48
N LEU A 26 -16.83 -3.56 2.18
CA LEU A 26 -15.90 -2.60 1.57
C LEU A 26 -16.33 -2.21 0.15
N ALA A 27 -16.70 -3.18 -0.68
CA ALA A 27 -17.22 -2.92 -2.02
C ALA A 27 -18.51 -2.08 -1.96
N HIS A 28 -19.40 -2.36 -1.00
CA HIS A 28 -20.60 -1.57 -0.79
C HIS A 28 -20.29 -0.14 -0.33
N ASP A 29 -19.37 0.04 0.61
CA ASP A 29 -18.93 1.35 1.12
C ASP A 29 -18.32 2.19 -0.02
N LEU A 30 -17.37 1.61 -0.76
CA LEU A 30 -16.74 2.26 -1.92
C LEU A 30 -17.78 2.67 -2.98
N ALA A 31 -18.78 1.83 -3.22
CA ALA A 31 -19.85 2.12 -4.17
C ALA A 31 -20.86 3.18 -3.70
N ARG A 32 -20.81 3.63 -2.42
CA ARG A 32 -21.55 4.81 -1.97
C ARG A 32 -20.88 6.09 -2.43
N HIS A 33 -19.55 6.09 -2.50
CA HIS A 33 -18.77 7.20 -3.05
C HIS A 33 -18.90 7.21 -4.58
N ILE A 34 -18.59 6.07 -5.22
CA ILE A 34 -18.52 5.98 -6.69
C ILE A 34 -19.39 4.82 -7.18
N PRO A 35 -20.69 5.04 -7.45
CA PRO A 35 -21.62 3.96 -7.83
C PRO A 35 -21.21 3.15 -9.06
N ALA A 36 -20.43 3.74 -9.97
CA ALA A 36 -19.97 3.10 -11.20
C ALA A 36 -19.05 1.88 -10.96
N ILE A 37 -18.42 1.77 -9.77
CA ILE A 37 -17.59 0.60 -9.44
C ILE A 37 -18.38 -0.72 -9.42
N ARG A 38 -19.72 -0.67 -9.32
CA ARG A 38 -20.58 -1.87 -9.36
C ARG A 38 -20.55 -2.61 -10.71
N SER A 39 -19.95 -2.00 -11.73
CA SER A 39 -19.70 -2.61 -13.04
C SER A 39 -18.33 -3.29 -13.15
N LEU A 40 -17.50 -3.22 -12.10
CA LEU A 40 -16.15 -3.73 -12.03
C LEU A 40 -16.03 -4.81 -10.96
N ASP A 41 -15.18 -5.80 -11.20
CA ASP A 41 -14.76 -6.73 -10.17
C ASP A 41 -14.01 -5.99 -9.07
N PHE A 42 -14.38 -6.25 -7.82
CA PHE A 42 -13.69 -5.75 -6.63
C PHE A 42 -12.94 -6.92 -5.99
N VAL A 43 -11.62 -6.83 -5.93
CA VAL A 43 -10.75 -7.84 -5.33
C VAL A 43 -10.15 -7.28 -4.06
N PHE A 44 -10.25 -8.03 -2.97
CA PHE A 44 -9.73 -7.63 -1.66
C PHE A 44 -8.87 -8.74 -1.08
N VAL A 45 -7.71 -8.39 -0.51
CA VAL A 45 -6.96 -9.31 0.34
C VAL A 45 -7.25 -9.02 1.80
N GLY A 46 -7.72 -10.04 2.51
CA GLY A 46 -8.11 -9.96 3.91
C GLY A 46 -6.93 -9.90 4.87
N ALA A 47 -5.96 -9.02 4.65
CA ALA A 47 -4.77 -8.91 5.50
C ALA A 47 -4.31 -7.46 5.69
N LEU A 48 -3.67 -7.18 6.82
CA LEU A 48 -3.08 -5.88 7.15
C LEU A 48 -1.61 -5.82 6.73
N TYR A 49 -1.25 -4.71 6.09
CA TYR A 49 0.11 -4.44 5.64
C TYR A 49 0.57 -3.09 6.19
N ASP A 50 1.89 -2.94 6.31
CA ASP A 50 2.49 -1.61 6.42
C ASP A 50 2.46 -0.93 5.04
N GLN A 51 2.29 0.40 5.03
CA GLN A 51 2.29 1.17 3.78
C GLN A 51 3.59 1.00 2.97
N ALA A 52 4.74 0.81 3.62
CA ALA A 52 6.02 0.67 2.94
C ALA A 52 6.09 -0.61 2.10
N GLN A 53 5.39 -1.67 2.52
CA GLN A 53 5.28 -2.90 1.72
C GLN A 53 4.42 -2.69 0.47
N LEU A 54 3.34 -1.90 0.58
CA LEU A 54 2.47 -1.59 -0.55
C LEU A 54 3.16 -0.65 -1.55
N LEU A 55 3.94 0.29 -1.03
CA LEU A 55 4.73 1.29 -1.76
C LEU A 55 6.14 0.77 -2.11
N ARG A 56 6.22 -0.45 -2.64
CA ARG A 56 7.44 -1.01 -3.22
C ARG A 56 7.45 -0.80 -4.75
N PRO A 57 8.58 -0.40 -5.36
CA PRO A 57 8.70 -0.25 -6.81
C PRO A 57 8.19 -1.46 -7.59
N GLY A 58 7.50 -1.21 -8.70
CA GLY A 58 6.86 -2.26 -9.50
C GLY A 58 5.55 -2.81 -8.91
N TRP A 59 5.07 -2.26 -7.79
CA TRP A 59 3.77 -2.56 -7.18
C TRP A 59 3.52 -4.07 -6.94
N PRO A 60 4.45 -4.81 -6.33
CA PRO A 60 4.44 -6.28 -6.32
C PRO A 60 3.17 -6.87 -5.68
N LEU A 61 2.63 -6.23 -4.63
CA LEU A 61 1.39 -6.71 -4.01
C LEU A 61 0.16 -6.54 -4.92
N HIS A 62 0.09 -5.44 -5.68
CA HIS A 62 -0.97 -5.24 -6.68
C HIS A 62 -0.82 -6.23 -7.84
N ALA A 63 0.41 -6.50 -8.28
CA ALA A 63 0.67 -7.53 -9.28
C ALA A 63 0.24 -8.93 -8.80
N ALA A 64 0.55 -9.28 -7.55
CA ALA A 64 0.13 -10.55 -6.94
C ALA A 64 -1.40 -10.66 -6.83
N LEU A 65 -2.10 -9.58 -6.49
CA LEU A 65 -3.57 -9.52 -6.48
C LEU A 65 -4.16 -9.72 -7.89
N ALA A 66 -3.60 -9.04 -8.90
CA ALA A 66 -4.03 -9.18 -10.29
C ALA A 66 -3.81 -10.60 -10.82
N GLU A 67 -2.66 -11.21 -10.51
CA GLU A 67 -2.37 -12.60 -10.86
C GLU A 67 -3.32 -13.58 -10.16
N ALA A 68 -3.63 -13.34 -8.88
CA ALA A 68 -4.60 -14.15 -8.15
C ALA A 68 -6.00 -14.07 -8.79
N LEU A 69 -6.40 -12.88 -9.27
CA LEU A 69 -7.65 -12.69 -10.00
C LEU A 69 -7.68 -13.48 -11.31
N ASP A 70 -6.61 -13.43 -12.11
CA ASP A 70 -6.55 -14.14 -13.40
C ASP A 70 -6.63 -15.68 -13.27
N ARG A 71 -6.31 -16.21 -12.10
CA ARG A 71 -6.43 -17.65 -11.79
C ARG A 71 -7.85 -18.07 -11.39
N LEU A 72 -8.74 -17.12 -11.08
CA LEU A 72 -10.10 -17.42 -10.70
C LEU A 72 -10.98 -17.69 -11.93
N PRO A 73 -11.96 -18.60 -11.85
CA PRO A 73 -12.89 -18.81 -12.94
C PRO A 73 -13.66 -17.51 -13.22
N ARG A 74 -13.51 -16.98 -14.43
CA ARG A 74 -14.32 -15.84 -14.87
C ARG A 74 -15.75 -16.33 -15.08
N SER A 75 -16.68 -15.85 -14.28
CA SER A 75 -18.10 -16.07 -14.55
C SER A 75 -18.49 -15.19 -15.74
N PRO A 76 -19.30 -15.70 -16.69
CA PRO A 76 -19.79 -14.90 -17.81
C PRO A 76 -20.83 -13.84 -17.39
N GLN A 77 -21.16 -13.73 -16.11
CA GLN A 77 -22.25 -12.88 -15.62
C GLN A 77 -21.79 -11.93 -14.50
N GLY A 78 -21.73 -10.65 -14.85
CA GLY A 78 -21.68 -9.53 -13.90
C GLY A 78 -20.30 -9.24 -13.32
N ALA A 79 -20.27 -8.17 -12.54
CA ALA A 79 -19.14 -7.81 -11.68
C ALA A 79 -19.18 -8.63 -10.38
N HIS A 80 -18.01 -8.99 -9.86
CA HIS A 80 -17.87 -9.84 -8.68
C HIS A 80 -17.15 -9.14 -7.54
N VAL A 81 -17.54 -9.47 -6.31
CA VAL A 81 -16.73 -9.18 -5.12
C VAL A 81 -15.97 -10.45 -4.77
N ILE A 82 -14.64 -10.33 -4.71
CA ILE A 82 -13.71 -11.43 -4.53
C ILE A 82 -12.85 -11.14 -3.31
N ALA A 83 -12.86 -12.08 -2.36
CA ALA A 83 -12.02 -12.02 -1.17
C ALA A 83 -10.94 -13.09 -1.20
N LEU A 84 -9.68 -12.66 -1.07
CA LEU A 84 -8.52 -13.50 -0.85
C LEU A 84 -8.26 -13.53 0.66
N GLY A 85 -8.85 -14.51 1.33
CA GLY A 85 -8.63 -14.76 2.76
C GLY A 85 -7.69 -15.93 3.00
N ALA A 86 -7.14 -15.97 4.21
CA ALA A 86 -6.28 -17.05 4.66
C ALA A 86 -7.06 -18.37 4.82
N HIS A 87 -6.34 -19.47 4.69
CA HIS A 87 -6.77 -20.79 5.07
C HIS A 87 -5.68 -21.44 5.92
N GLU A 88 -6.03 -21.84 7.14
CA GLU A 88 -5.06 -22.37 8.11
C GLU A 88 -3.91 -21.37 8.37
N GLY A 89 -4.26 -20.08 8.46
CA GLY A 89 -3.30 -19.00 8.73
C GLY A 89 -2.35 -18.64 7.58
N ARG A 90 -2.60 -19.09 6.34
CA ARG A 90 -1.81 -18.73 5.15
C ARG A 90 -2.68 -18.18 4.04
N LEU A 91 -2.20 -17.13 3.38
CA LEU A 91 -2.83 -16.55 2.18
C LEU A 91 -2.59 -17.44 0.94
N PRO A 92 -3.37 -17.24 -0.14
CA PRO A 92 -3.30 -18.11 -1.32
C PRO A 92 -1.93 -18.21 -1.99
N THR A 93 -1.09 -17.17 -1.90
CA THR A 93 0.28 -17.14 -2.43
C THR A 93 1.22 -16.45 -1.44
N ALA A 94 2.50 -16.78 -1.50
CA ALA A 94 3.52 -16.18 -0.62
C ALA A 94 3.70 -14.67 -0.88
N ASP A 95 3.48 -14.22 -2.12
CA ASP A 95 3.61 -12.80 -2.50
C ASP A 95 2.50 -11.92 -1.92
N LEU A 96 1.41 -12.53 -1.46
CA LEU A 96 0.35 -11.85 -0.71
C LEU A 96 0.64 -11.78 0.79
N GLU A 97 1.65 -12.49 1.33
CA GLU A 97 1.89 -12.49 2.77
C GLU A 97 2.39 -11.12 3.30
N PRO A 98 1.84 -10.60 4.40
CA PRO A 98 2.36 -9.41 5.05
C PRO A 98 3.80 -9.61 5.57
N ASP A 99 4.64 -8.60 5.35
CA ASP A 99 5.98 -8.52 5.90
C ASP A 99 5.90 -8.12 7.38
N ARG A 100 5.96 -9.12 8.25
CA ARG A 100 5.79 -8.94 9.69
C ARG A 100 6.85 -8.03 10.32
N ALA A 101 8.01 -7.88 9.68
CA ALA A 101 9.08 -7.01 10.17
C ALA A 101 8.73 -5.52 10.04
N LEU A 102 7.77 -5.16 9.19
CA LEU A 102 7.35 -3.78 8.96
C LEU A 102 6.16 -3.36 9.84
N LEU A 103 5.49 -4.30 10.48
CA LEU A 103 4.31 -4.02 11.28
C LEU A 103 4.66 -3.36 12.61
N GLY A 104 3.76 -2.49 13.08
CA GLY A 104 3.96 -1.67 14.27
C GLY A 104 3.68 -0.19 14.03
N SER A 105 3.55 0.23 12.78
CA SER A 105 3.13 1.58 12.39
C SER A 105 1.71 1.90 12.89
N PRO A 106 1.42 3.17 13.25
CA PRO A 106 0.05 3.61 13.53
C PRO A 106 -0.82 3.60 12.27
N MET A 107 -0.26 3.50 11.07
CA MET A 107 -1.02 3.40 9.83
C MET A 107 -0.82 2.05 9.16
N LEU A 108 -1.92 1.32 9.01
CA LEU A 108 -1.96 0.03 8.31
C LEU A 108 -2.89 0.11 7.11
N VAL A 109 -2.59 -0.64 6.07
CA VAL A 109 -3.34 -0.64 4.81
C VAL A 109 -3.99 -2.00 4.55
N LEU A 110 -5.14 -1.95 3.89
CA LEU A 110 -5.95 -3.08 3.46
C LEU A 110 -6.12 -2.99 1.93
N PRO A 111 -5.30 -3.71 1.16
CA PRO A 111 -5.27 -3.57 -0.28
C PRO A 111 -6.53 -4.13 -0.96
N TRP A 112 -7.03 -3.39 -1.95
CA TRP A 112 -8.06 -3.83 -2.87
C TRP A 112 -7.74 -3.35 -4.29
N LEU A 113 -8.31 -4.03 -5.29
CA LEU A 113 -8.19 -3.70 -6.71
C LEU A 113 -9.57 -3.68 -7.37
N LEU A 114 -9.69 -2.85 -8.40
CA LEU A 114 -10.81 -2.90 -9.34
C LEU A 114 -10.32 -3.45 -10.67
N SER A 115 -11.08 -4.36 -11.26
CA SER A 115 -10.76 -4.98 -12.55
C SER A 115 -12.01 -5.07 -13.43
N GLY A 116 -11.84 -5.00 -14.74
CA GLY A 116 -12.96 -5.05 -15.68
C GLY A 116 -12.62 -4.45 -17.03
N PRO A 117 -13.64 -4.16 -17.86
CA PRO A 117 -13.43 -3.56 -19.17
C PRO A 117 -12.70 -2.21 -19.08
N THR A 118 -11.73 -1.99 -19.97
CA THR A 118 -10.91 -0.76 -20.00
C THR A 118 -11.77 0.51 -20.01
N ALA A 119 -12.84 0.55 -20.80
CA ALA A 119 -13.74 1.71 -20.87
C ALA A 119 -14.41 2.04 -19.51
N ALA A 120 -14.75 1.03 -18.70
CA ALA A 120 -15.31 1.25 -17.37
C ALA A 120 -14.24 1.73 -16.37
N LEU A 121 -13.02 1.20 -16.47
CA LEU A 121 -11.88 1.66 -15.66
C LEU A 121 -11.49 3.11 -15.98
N GLU A 122 -11.48 3.50 -17.26
CA GLU A 122 -11.20 4.87 -17.71
C GLU A 122 -12.24 5.89 -17.20
N GLU A 123 -13.49 5.46 -17.00
CA GLU A 123 -14.53 6.29 -16.38
C GLU A 123 -14.33 6.41 -14.86
N VAL A 124 -14.04 5.29 -14.20
CA VAL A 124 -14.02 5.19 -12.74
C VAL A 124 -12.73 5.77 -12.13
N ALA A 125 -11.56 5.50 -12.73
CA ALA A 125 -10.27 5.86 -12.14
C ALA A 125 -10.11 7.37 -11.86
N PRO A 126 -10.41 8.28 -12.80
CA PRO A 126 -10.30 9.73 -12.53
C PRO A 126 -11.28 10.23 -11.47
N ARG A 127 -12.37 9.49 -11.20
CA ARG A 127 -13.31 9.81 -10.13
C ARG A 127 -12.81 9.36 -8.78
N LEU A 128 -12.20 8.17 -8.69
CA LEU A 128 -11.52 7.70 -7.49
C LEU A 128 -10.50 8.73 -7.01
N GLU A 129 -9.60 9.17 -7.89
CA GLU A 129 -8.55 10.15 -7.56
C GLU A 129 -9.12 11.51 -7.11
N ARG A 130 -10.28 11.91 -7.61
CA ARG A 130 -10.89 13.20 -7.26
C ARG A 130 -11.71 13.14 -5.98
N GLU A 131 -12.41 12.03 -5.75
CA GLU A 131 -13.42 11.93 -4.71
C GLU A 131 -12.84 11.34 -3.40
N LEU A 132 -11.92 10.37 -3.47
CA LEU A 132 -11.49 9.61 -2.28
C LEU A 132 -10.61 10.41 -1.31
N LEU A 133 -9.77 11.32 -1.79
CA LEU A 133 -8.90 12.12 -0.92
C LEU A 133 -9.69 12.89 0.14
N GLU A 134 -10.83 13.48 -0.24
CA GLU A 134 -11.69 14.26 0.65
C GLU A 134 -12.80 13.42 1.29
N GLN A 135 -13.44 12.53 0.51
CA GLN A 135 -14.70 11.89 0.88
C GLN A 135 -14.55 10.40 1.22
N GLY A 136 -13.37 9.81 1.02
CA GLY A 136 -13.13 8.38 1.16
C GLY A 136 -13.21 7.82 2.58
N LEU A 137 -13.72 8.56 3.58
CA LEU A 137 -13.93 8.04 4.93
C LEU A 137 -14.85 6.82 4.90
N ILE A 138 -14.39 5.75 5.51
CA ILE A 138 -15.17 4.52 5.71
C ILE A 138 -16.18 4.78 6.81
N GLY A 139 -17.42 4.31 6.61
CA GLY A 139 -18.49 4.45 7.61
C GLY A 139 -18.12 3.83 8.96
N ALA A 140 -18.56 4.45 10.06
CA ALA A 140 -18.17 4.07 11.42
C ALA A 140 -18.44 2.59 11.76
N GLU A 141 -19.56 2.03 11.30
CA GLU A 141 -19.90 0.62 11.50
C GLU A 141 -18.89 -0.32 10.83
N LEU A 142 -18.47 -0.01 9.60
CA LEU A 142 -17.47 -0.80 8.89
C LEU A 142 -16.08 -0.61 9.49
N ALA A 143 -15.72 0.62 9.89
CA ALA A 143 -14.47 0.87 10.60
C ALA A 143 -14.37 0.08 11.91
N LEU A 144 -15.47 -0.02 12.67
CA LEU A 144 -15.56 -0.85 13.86
C LEU A 144 -15.42 -2.34 13.53
N ALA A 145 -16.15 -2.83 12.52
CA ALA A 145 -16.09 -4.23 12.10
C ALA A 145 -14.68 -4.64 11.64
N LEU A 146 -13.98 -3.76 10.92
CA LEU A 146 -12.56 -3.95 10.56
C LEU A 146 -11.68 -4.02 11.82
N GLY A 147 -11.85 -3.08 12.74
CA GLY A 147 -11.12 -3.07 14.01
C GLY A 147 -11.31 -4.35 14.82
N GLU A 148 -12.56 -4.81 14.96
CA GLU A 148 -12.89 -6.06 15.66
C GLU A 148 -12.30 -7.28 14.97
N ALA A 149 -12.39 -7.36 13.64
CA ALA A 149 -11.86 -8.49 12.86
C ALA A 149 -10.34 -8.65 13.00
N PHE A 150 -9.61 -7.53 13.08
CA PHE A 150 -8.16 -7.53 13.22
C PHE A 150 -7.66 -7.43 14.68
N GLY A 151 -8.56 -7.20 15.64
CA GLY A 151 -8.23 -7.00 17.04
C GLY A 151 -7.50 -5.67 17.30
N ILE A 152 -7.79 -4.63 16.52
CA ILE A 152 -7.18 -3.30 16.64
C ILE A 152 -8.22 -2.22 16.93
N LYS A 153 -7.82 -1.19 17.68
CA LYS A 153 -8.62 0.02 17.84
C LYS A 153 -8.30 0.99 16.72
N THR A 154 -9.33 1.34 15.95
CA THR A 154 -9.20 2.21 14.78
C THR A 154 -9.71 3.60 15.13
N ALA A 155 -8.87 4.62 14.97
CA ALA A 155 -9.28 6.01 15.11
C ALA A 155 -10.19 6.42 13.95
N HIS A 156 -9.72 6.17 12.72
CA HIS A 156 -10.52 6.27 11.50
C HIS A 156 -9.95 5.38 10.39
N ALA A 157 -10.80 5.07 9.41
CA ALA A 157 -10.44 4.31 8.22
C ALA A 157 -10.92 5.05 6.98
N ARG A 158 -10.20 4.90 5.88
CA ARG A 158 -10.57 5.49 4.60
C ARG A 158 -10.08 4.66 3.42
N HIS A 159 -10.83 4.75 2.32
CA HIS A 159 -10.37 4.41 1.00
C HIS A 159 -9.39 5.47 0.52
N LEU A 160 -8.31 5.02 -0.11
CA LEU A 160 -7.25 5.84 -0.68
C LEU A 160 -6.90 5.23 -2.03
N THR A 161 -6.60 6.07 -3.01
CA THR A 161 -5.87 5.61 -4.20
C THR A 161 -4.40 5.40 -3.85
N THR A 162 -3.66 4.75 -4.73
CA THR A 162 -2.21 4.60 -4.58
C THR A 162 -1.52 5.97 -4.58
N LEU A 163 -2.01 6.94 -5.37
CA LEU A 163 -1.48 8.29 -5.41
C LEU A 163 -1.80 9.06 -4.12
N ASP A 164 -2.99 8.90 -3.56
CA ASP A 164 -3.32 9.47 -2.25
C ASP A 164 -2.40 8.93 -1.15
N LEU A 165 -2.12 7.61 -1.18
CA LEU A 165 -1.21 6.99 -0.23
C LEU A 165 0.23 7.50 -0.40
N CYS A 166 0.72 7.69 -1.63
CA CYS A 166 2.00 8.34 -1.89
C CYS A 166 2.03 9.76 -1.33
N ALA A 167 0.99 10.57 -1.54
CA ALA A 167 0.92 11.92 -1.02
C ALA A 167 0.93 11.96 0.52
N LEU A 168 0.22 11.03 1.17
CA LEU A 168 0.21 10.90 2.62
C LEU A 168 1.59 10.47 3.16
N ALA A 169 2.22 9.49 2.53
CA ALA A 169 3.57 9.05 2.89
C ALA A 169 4.58 10.20 2.71
N CYS A 170 4.52 10.94 1.61
CA CYS A 170 5.34 12.13 1.36
C CYS A 170 5.30 13.10 2.55
N ALA A 171 4.08 13.53 2.94
CA ALA A 171 3.90 14.44 4.06
C ALA A 171 4.44 13.88 5.39
N GLN A 172 4.30 12.57 5.64
CA GLN A 172 4.82 11.91 6.83
C GLN A 172 6.35 11.90 6.86
N TYR A 173 7.00 11.58 5.73
CA TYR A 173 8.45 11.59 5.61
C TYR A 173 9.01 13.01 5.71
N GLU A 174 8.37 14.01 5.10
CA GLU A 174 8.75 15.41 5.23
C GLU A 174 8.67 15.89 6.68
N HIS A 175 7.57 15.60 7.38
CA HIS A 175 7.41 15.96 8.79
C HIS A 175 8.47 15.30 9.69
N ALA A 176 8.96 14.12 9.32
CA ALA A 176 10.04 13.42 10.02
C ALA A 176 11.46 13.91 9.65
N GLY A 177 11.61 14.90 8.77
CA GLY A 177 12.91 15.36 8.27
C GLY A 177 13.58 14.38 7.30
N LEU A 178 12.78 13.50 6.68
CA LEU A 178 13.21 12.41 5.80
C LEU A 178 12.74 12.62 4.35
N GLY A 179 12.30 13.83 3.98
CA GLY A 179 11.79 14.11 2.63
C GLY A 179 12.76 13.76 1.50
N GLY A 180 14.07 13.91 1.71
CA GLY A 180 15.07 13.49 0.72
C GLY A 180 15.12 11.98 0.46
N LEU A 181 14.81 11.14 1.45
CA LEU A 181 14.63 9.70 1.24
C LEU A 181 13.34 9.40 0.47
N TRP A 182 12.26 10.11 0.81
CA TRP A 182 10.99 9.98 0.09
C TRP A 182 11.16 10.27 -1.40
N GLN A 183 11.91 11.32 -1.78
CA GLN A 183 12.20 11.61 -3.18
C GLN A 183 12.83 10.42 -3.92
N MET A 184 13.69 9.63 -3.27
CA MET A 184 14.29 8.43 -3.88
C MET A 184 13.27 7.29 -4.01
N ILE A 185 12.40 7.12 -3.00
CA ILE A 185 11.32 6.13 -3.01
C ILE A 185 10.30 6.47 -4.10
N GLU A 186 9.87 7.73 -4.17
CA GLU A 186 8.93 8.26 -5.16
C GLU A 186 9.47 8.14 -6.57
N ALA A 187 10.74 8.50 -6.79
CA ALA A 187 11.41 8.29 -8.07
C ALA A 187 11.32 6.82 -8.51
N ALA A 188 11.63 5.89 -7.61
CA ALA A 188 11.55 4.46 -7.92
C ALA A 188 10.11 3.95 -8.15
N LEU A 189 9.10 4.60 -7.57
CA LEU A 189 7.69 4.22 -7.73
C LEU A 189 7.08 4.76 -9.03
N LEU A 190 7.37 6.01 -9.39
CA LEU A 190 6.67 6.76 -10.43
C LEU A 190 7.50 7.00 -11.68
N GLU A 191 8.82 7.15 -11.51
CA GLU A 191 9.75 7.47 -12.60
C GLU A 191 11.03 6.59 -12.51
N PRO A 192 10.91 5.25 -12.49
CA PRO A 192 12.03 4.35 -12.19
C PRO A 192 13.20 4.45 -13.20
N ASP A 193 12.92 4.92 -14.42
CA ASP A 193 13.92 5.11 -15.47
C ASP A 193 14.63 6.47 -15.41
N GLN A 194 14.23 7.36 -14.49
CA GLN A 194 14.81 8.69 -14.34
C GLN A 194 15.71 8.75 -13.10
N ALA A 195 16.97 9.14 -13.31
CA ALA A 195 17.88 9.41 -12.21
C ALA A 195 17.45 10.64 -11.42
N GLN A 196 17.49 10.57 -10.10
CA GLN A 196 17.06 11.65 -9.21
C GLN A 196 18.13 11.92 -8.14
N THR A 197 18.20 13.17 -7.66
CA THR A 197 19.16 13.58 -6.63
C THR A 197 18.48 14.47 -5.62
N ALA A 198 18.67 14.18 -4.33
CA ALA A 198 18.17 14.98 -3.22
C ALA A 198 19.33 15.42 -2.32
N THR A 199 19.30 16.67 -1.86
CA THR A 199 20.19 17.16 -0.81
C THR A 199 19.49 17.06 0.54
N LEU A 200 20.18 16.49 1.52
CA LEU A 200 19.69 16.34 2.89
C LEU A 200 20.05 17.56 3.73
N GLU A 201 19.41 17.69 4.90
CA GLU A 201 19.62 18.85 5.80
C GLU A 201 21.06 19.01 6.30
N ASP A 202 21.82 17.92 6.38
CA ASP A 202 23.24 17.95 6.77
C ASP A 202 24.19 18.27 5.61
N GLY A 203 23.64 18.54 4.42
CA GLY A 203 24.39 18.81 3.19
C GLY A 203 24.85 17.57 2.42
N SER A 204 24.63 16.36 2.96
CA SER A 204 24.86 15.12 2.22
C SER A 204 23.84 14.96 1.09
N THR A 205 24.16 14.12 0.12
CA THR A 205 23.33 13.85 -1.05
C THR A 205 22.89 12.39 -1.12
N LEU A 206 21.67 12.19 -1.62
CA LEU A 206 21.17 10.91 -2.08
C LEU A 206 21.01 10.96 -3.60
N HIS A 207 21.38 9.88 -4.27
CA HIS A 207 21.25 9.73 -5.71
C HIS A 207 20.55 8.41 -6.02
N TYR A 208 19.44 8.46 -6.75
CA TYR A 208 18.74 7.30 -7.27
C TYR A 208 19.13 7.09 -8.74
N GLU A 209 19.53 5.87 -9.09
CA GLU A 209 19.80 5.47 -10.47
C GLU A 209 19.55 3.96 -10.63
N ALA A 210 18.81 3.57 -11.67
CA ALA A 210 18.60 2.18 -12.07
C ALA A 210 18.15 1.23 -10.93
N GLY A 211 17.30 1.71 -10.02
CA GLY A 211 16.77 0.90 -8.91
C GLY A 211 17.63 0.87 -7.64
N ASP A 212 18.83 1.44 -7.67
CA ASP A 212 19.70 1.57 -6.49
C ASP A 212 19.76 3.03 -6.01
N VAL A 213 19.95 3.21 -4.70
CA VAL A 213 20.18 4.52 -4.07
C VAL A 213 21.61 4.59 -3.57
N TYR A 214 22.29 5.71 -3.81
CA TYR A 214 23.64 5.98 -3.37
C TYR A 214 23.63 7.16 -2.41
N SER A 215 24.52 7.16 -1.42
CA SER A 215 24.71 8.29 -0.51
C SER A 215 26.19 8.64 -0.35
N ASP A 216 26.48 9.92 -0.19
CA ASP A 216 27.80 10.42 0.23
C ASP A 216 27.90 10.65 1.75
N ALA A 217 26.83 10.38 2.49
CA ALA A 217 26.81 10.52 3.94
C ALA A 217 27.84 9.58 4.59
N THR A 218 28.58 10.07 5.58
CA THR A 218 29.62 9.30 6.27
C THR A 218 29.19 8.78 7.65
N ASP A 219 28.09 9.30 8.20
CA ASP A 219 27.60 8.89 9.51
C ASP A 219 26.99 7.48 9.46
N ARG A 220 27.58 6.54 10.23
CA ARG A 220 27.18 5.13 10.20
C ARG A 220 25.77 4.89 10.74
N GLY A 221 25.35 5.64 11.76
CA GLY A 221 24.01 5.48 12.34
C GLY A 221 22.93 5.89 11.35
N ARG A 222 23.16 7.02 10.67
CA ARG A 222 22.29 7.54 9.62
C ARG A 222 22.23 6.63 8.40
N LEU A 223 23.37 6.15 7.92
CA LEU A 223 23.42 5.17 6.82
C LEU A 223 22.65 3.88 7.16
N ALA A 224 22.72 3.41 8.41
CA ALA A 224 21.95 2.26 8.86
C ALA A 224 20.44 2.54 8.86
N GLN A 225 20.02 3.73 9.32
CA GLN A 225 18.63 4.18 9.26
C GLN A 225 18.13 4.26 7.81
N PHE A 226 18.89 4.88 6.91
CA PHE A 226 18.54 5.02 5.49
C PHE A 226 18.39 3.65 4.84
N ARG A 227 19.31 2.73 5.11
CA ARG A 227 19.23 1.34 4.63
C ARG A 227 17.98 0.63 5.12
N ALA A 228 17.59 0.82 6.38
CA ALA A 228 16.39 0.21 6.94
C ALA A 228 15.11 0.75 6.26
N ILE A 229 15.01 2.07 6.11
CA ILE A 229 13.87 2.74 5.46
C ILE A 229 13.76 2.33 3.99
N LEU A 230 14.85 2.46 3.23
CA LEU A 230 14.88 2.08 1.82
C LEU A 230 14.58 0.58 1.66
N GLY A 231 15.13 -0.26 2.53
CA GLY A 231 14.86 -1.69 2.55
C GLY A 231 13.40 -2.04 2.80
N ALA A 232 12.69 -1.29 3.66
CA ALA A 232 11.25 -1.47 3.87
C ALA A 232 10.46 -1.28 2.57
N HIS A 233 10.88 -0.30 1.75
CA HIS A 233 10.36 0.00 0.42
C HIS A 233 10.99 -0.86 -0.70
N GLY A 234 11.78 -1.89 -0.37
CA GLY A 234 12.38 -2.78 -1.38
C GLY A 234 13.55 -2.18 -2.16
N LEU A 235 14.10 -1.05 -1.72
CA LEU A 235 15.25 -0.37 -2.30
C LEU A 235 16.55 -0.68 -1.56
N SER A 236 17.67 -0.61 -2.28
CA SER A 236 19.00 -0.86 -1.73
C SER A 236 19.84 0.41 -1.67
N LEU A 237 20.43 0.68 -0.50
CA LEU A 237 21.46 1.70 -0.34
C LEU A 237 22.84 1.13 -0.69
N ARG A 238 23.47 1.62 -1.75
CA ARG A 238 24.81 1.24 -2.21
C ARG A 238 25.83 2.30 -1.82
N GLU A 239 27.05 1.86 -1.57
CA GLU A 239 28.18 2.77 -1.46
C GLU A 239 28.66 3.12 -2.87
N ARG A 240 28.80 4.41 -3.17
CA ARG A 240 29.38 4.83 -4.45
C ARG A 240 30.87 4.49 -4.40
N THR A 241 31.26 3.42 -5.09
CA THR A 241 32.68 3.09 -5.23
C THR A 241 33.33 4.25 -5.95
N ALA A 242 34.30 4.92 -5.32
CA ALA A 242 35.03 5.98 -6.00
C ALA A 242 35.68 5.37 -7.25
N ALA A 243 35.23 5.78 -8.42
CA ALA A 243 35.95 5.50 -9.65
C ALA A 243 37.33 6.15 -9.51
N HIS A 244 38.37 5.31 -9.45
CA HIS A 244 39.77 5.72 -9.44
C HIS A 244 40.18 6.38 -10.76
#